data_AF-A0A0G1CEW9-F1
#
_entry.id   AF-A0A0G1CEW9-F1
#
_cell.length_a   1.000
_cell.length_b   1.000
_cell.length_c   1.000
_cell.angle_alpha   90.00
_cell.angle_beta   90.00
_cell.angle_gamma   90.00
#
_symmetry.space_group_name_H-M   'P 1'
#
loop_
_entity.id
_entity.type
_entity.pdbx_description
1 polymer ?
#
loop_
_entity_poly.entity_id
_entity_poly.type
_entity_poly.pdbx_seq_one_letter_code
_entity_poly.pdbx_strand_id
1 'polypeptide(L)' 'MAKQCPITHKTSQVGGSYSNRVRATQFNPTGKRRRQVNLITQRIYVPELAKHVKVTVSTKALKTINKNGAYRTLKKAGLV' A
#
# COMPACT_ATOMS: atom_id res chain seq x y z
N MET A 1 -7.15 -0.54 14.28
CA MET A 1 -6.97 0.45 13.19
C MET A 1 -6.36 -0.25 11.98
N ALA A 2 -6.90 -0.07 10.76
CA ALA A 2 -6.34 -0.71 9.58
C ALA A 2 -5.05 0.00 9.16
N LYS A 3 -3.97 -0.75 8.89
CA LYS A 3 -2.75 -0.15 8.35
C LYS A 3 -3.06 0.44 6.97
N GLN A 4 -3.04 1.77 6.85
CA GLN A 4 -3.34 2.51 5.63
C GLN A 4 -2.08 3.19 5.11
N CYS A 5 -1.90 3.25 3.80
CA CYS A 5 -0.83 4.06 3.22
C CYS A 5 -1.19 5.55 3.28
N PRO A 6 -0.33 6.43 3.82
CA PRO A 6 -0.64 7.85 3.94
C PRO A 6 -0.72 8.60 2.59
N ILE A 7 -0.01 8.11 1.56
CA ILE A 7 0.04 8.77 0.24
C ILE A 7 -1.10 8.30 -0.68
N THR A 8 -1.33 6.98 -0.74
CA THR A 8 -2.30 6.38 -1.68
C THR A 8 -3.61 5.97 -1.03
N HIS A 9 -3.74 6.15 0.29
CA HIS A 9 -4.90 5.77 1.09
C HIS A 9 -5.32 4.30 0.98
N LYS A 10 -4.45 3.45 0.42
CA LYS A 10 -4.75 2.04 0.21
C LYS A 10 -4.89 1.32 1.55
N THR A 11 -5.98 0.60 1.72
CA THR A 11 -6.33 -0.18 2.91
C THR A 11 -6.36 -1.68 2.60
N SER A 12 -6.42 -2.50 3.65
CA SER A 12 -6.61 -3.95 3.52
C SER A 12 -7.98 -4.27 2.94
N GLN A 13 -8.07 -5.27 2.07
CA GLN A 13 -9.34 -5.74 1.50
C GLN A 13 -9.69 -7.12 2.04
N VAL A 14 -10.98 -7.36 2.29
CA VAL A 14 -11.48 -8.69 2.67
C VAL A 14 -12.12 -9.31 1.44
N GLY A 15 -11.70 -10.53 1.09
CA GLY A 15 -12.23 -11.26 -0.06
C GLY A 15 -12.29 -12.75 0.20
N GLY A 16 -13.28 -13.41 -0.40
CA GLY A 16 -13.33 -14.86 -0.46
C GLY A 16 -12.26 -15.43 -1.41
N SER A 17 -12.13 -16.75 -1.38
CA SER A 17 -11.38 -17.51 -2.39
C SER A 17 -12.26 -18.67 -2.86
N TYR A 18 -11.84 -19.34 -3.92
CA TYR A 18 -12.47 -20.57 -4.40
C TYR A 18 -11.46 -21.68 -4.28
N SER A 19 -11.90 -22.86 -3.87
CA SER A 19 -11.03 -24.02 -3.85
C SER A 19 -11.00 -24.70 -5.21
N ASN A 20 -9.82 -25.12 -5.66
CA ASN A 20 -9.66 -25.93 -6.87
C ASN A 20 -9.96 -27.43 -6.62
N ARG A 21 -10.61 -27.78 -5.50
CA ARG A 21 -10.77 -29.17 -5.05
C ARG A 21 -11.94 -29.89 -5.72
N VAL A 22 -12.90 -29.14 -6.25
CA VAL A 22 -14.13 -29.64 -6.90
C VAL A 22 -14.15 -29.09 -8.32
N ARG A 23 -14.85 -29.78 -9.25
CA ARG A 23 -15.05 -29.29 -10.62
C ARG A 23 -15.54 -27.84 -10.61
N ALA A 24 -15.01 -27.03 -11.54
CA ALA A 24 -15.32 -25.61 -11.68
C ALA A 24 -16.81 -25.29 -11.89
N THR A 25 -17.64 -26.30 -12.19
CA THR A 25 -19.09 -26.18 -12.33
C THR A 25 -19.84 -26.10 -11.00
N GLN A 26 -19.21 -26.40 -9.86
CA GLN A 26 -19.80 -26.27 -8.53
C GLN A 26 -19.16 -25.11 -7.76
N PHE A 27 -19.99 -24.20 -7.24
CA PHE A 27 -19.53 -23.09 -6.40
C PHE A 27 -19.03 -23.63 -5.04
N ASN A 28 -17.71 -23.59 -4.83
CA ASN A 28 -17.06 -24.01 -3.58
C ASN A 28 -16.25 -22.85 -2.96
N PRO A 29 -16.92 -21.97 -2.20
CA PRO A 29 -16.29 -20.80 -1.61
C PRO A 29 -15.45 -21.19 -0.39
N THR A 30 -14.24 -20.66 -0.34
CA THR A 30 -13.43 -20.66 0.87
C THR A 30 -13.81 -19.46 1.76
N GLY A 31 -13.59 -19.59 3.06
CA GLY A 31 -13.82 -18.52 4.03
C GLY A 31 -13.17 -17.18 3.66
N LYS A 32 -13.76 -16.07 4.13
CA LYS A 32 -13.26 -14.71 3.87
C LYS A 32 -11.88 -14.54 4.50
N ARG A 33 -10.89 -14.14 3.69
CA ARG A 33 -9.53 -13.80 4.16
C ARG A 33 -9.24 -12.32 3.94
N ARG A 34 -8.50 -11.73 4.89
CA ARG A 34 -7.99 -10.36 4.76
C ARG A 34 -6.69 -10.35 3.95
N ARG A 35 -6.67 -9.57 2.87
CA ARG A 35 -5.49 -9.28 2.05
C ARG A 35 -4.89 -7.96 2.52
N GLN A 36 -3.70 -8.02 3.09
CA GLN A 36 -3.00 -6.86 3.63
C GLN A 36 -2.33 -6.04 2.52
N VAL A 37 -2.14 -4.75 2.79
CA VAL A 37 -1.34 -3.89 1.90
C VAL A 37 0.14 -4.17 2.16
N ASN A 38 0.93 -4.24 1.10
CA ASN A 38 2.38 -4.31 1.20
C ASN A 38 2.93 -2.94 1.62
N LEU A 39 3.07 -2.74 2.93
CA LEU A 39 3.62 -1.55 3.56
C LEU A 39 5.07 -1.81 3.95
N ILE A 40 5.95 -0.90 3.53
CA ILE A 40 7.39 -0.98 3.76
C ILE A 40 7.81 0.32 4.44
N THR A 41 8.70 0.20 5.42
CA THR A 41 9.32 1.36 6.06
C THR A 41 10.56 1.73 5.24
N GLN A 42 10.57 2.92 4.65
CA GLN A 42 11.67 3.37 3.80
C GLN A 42 12.12 4.78 4.17
N ARG A 43 13.42 5.04 4.02
CA ARG A 43 14.03 6.35 4.15
C ARG A 43 14.09 7.01 2.78
N ILE A 44 13.47 8.17 2.64
CA ILE A 44 13.47 8.95 1.40
C ILE A 44 14.25 10.22 1.64
N TYR A 45 15.22 10.52 0.78
CA TYR A 45 15.93 11.79 0.81
C TYR A 45 15.07 12.88 0.15
N VAL A 46 14.91 14.02 0.81
CA VAL A 46 14.20 15.18 0.27
C VAL A 46 15.23 16.29 0.08
N PRO A 47 15.64 16.58 -1.18
CA PRO A 47 16.73 17.54 -1.44
C PRO A 47 16.38 18.96 -0.98
N GLU A 48 15.11 19.37 -1.07
CA GLU A 48 14.64 20.70 -0.69
C GLU A 48 14.75 20.96 0.82
N LEU A 49 14.83 19.91 1.63
CA LEU A 49 14.96 19.99 3.09
C LEU A 49 16.32 19.49 3.59
N ALA A 50 17.20 19.04 2.69
CA ALA A 50 18.48 18.39 2.98
C ALA A 50 18.40 17.30 4.07
N LYS A 51 17.26 16.59 4.14
CA LYS A 51 16.96 15.63 5.22
C LYS A 51 16.41 14.33 4.66
N HIS A 52 16.65 13.24 5.39
CA HIS A 52 15.99 11.96 5.16
C HIS A 52 14.73 11.83 6.00
N VAL A 53 13.60 11.58 5.36
CA VAL A 53 12.32 11.32 6.04
C VAL A 53 12.06 9.82 6.04
N LYS A 54 11.82 9.25 7.23
CA LYS A 54 11.44 7.84 7.39
C LYS A 54 9.93 7.73 7.32
N VAL A 55 9.41 7.07 6.29
CA VAL A 55 7.96 6.91 6.07
C VAL A 55 7.58 5.45 5.89
N THR A 56 6.42 5.06 6.43
CA THR A 56 5.81 3.75 6.16
C THR A 56 4.84 3.90 4.99
N VAL A 57 5.22 3.39 3.82
CA VAL A 57 4.50 3.62 2.57
C VAL A 57 4.25 2.32 1.83
N SER A 58 3.25 2.32 0.94
CA SER A 58 3.01 1.18 0.06
C SER A 58 3.98 1.18 -1.13
N THR A 59 4.22 0.01 -1.72
CA THR A 59 5.04 -0.08 -2.94
C THR A 59 4.50 0.74 -4.11
N LYS A 60 3.17 0.88 -4.23
CA LYS A 60 2.55 1.78 -5.21
C LYS A 60 2.88 3.24 -4.92
N ALA A 61 2.95 3.64 -3.66
CA ALA A 61 3.30 5.00 -3.28
C ALA A 61 4.77 5.33 -3.61
N LEU A 62 5.70 4.37 -3.49
CA LEU A 62 7.08 4.54 -3.95
C LEU A 62 7.15 4.84 -5.44
N LYS A 63 6.35 4.14 -6.26
CA LYS A 63 6.23 4.45 -7.69
C LYS A 63 5.70 5.87 -7.94
N THR A 64 4.75 6.33 -7.13
CA THR A 64 4.22 7.70 -7.21
C THR A 64 5.26 8.75 -6.83
N ILE A 65 6.04 8.51 -5.77
CA ILE A 65 7.15 9.37 -5.35
C ILE A 65 8.18 9.51 -6.46
N ASN A 66 8.57 8.41 -7.10
CA ASN A 66 9.53 8.43 -8.21
C ASN A 66 8.99 9.16 -9.44
N LYS A 67 7.68 9.08 -9.71
CA LYS A 67 7.07 9.75 -10.88
C LYS A 67 6.88 11.26 -10.67
N ASN A 68 6.42 11.67 -9.49
CA ASN A 68 5.96 13.04 -9.24
C ASN A 68 6.93 13.88 -8.39
N GLY A 69 8.02 13.27 -7.90
CA GLY A 69 8.99 13.89 -6.99
C GLY A 69 8.65 13.70 -5.51
N ALA A 70 9.68 13.59 -4.66
CA ALA A 70 9.54 13.32 -3.23
C ALA A 70 8.86 14.47 -2.47
N TYR A 71 9.31 15.70 -2.65
CA TYR A 71 8.77 16.84 -1.91
C TYR A 71 7.29 17.10 -2.17
N ARG A 72 6.91 17.17 -3.46
CA ARG A 72 5.51 17.39 -3.86
C ARG A 72 4.57 16.32 -3.32
N THR A 73 5.00 15.06 -3.34
CA THR A 73 4.17 13.94 -2.90
C THR A 73 4.06 13.85 -1.38
N LEU A 74 5.15 14.08 -0.65
CA LEU A 74 5.16 14.07 0.81
C LEU A 74 4.43 15.28 1.40
N LYS A 75 4.58 16.47 0.81
CA LYS A 75 3.84 17.68 1.21
C LYS A 75 2.34 17.52 1.02
N LYS A 76 1.91 16.96 -0.12
CA LYS A 76 0.49 16.66 -0.37
C LYS A 76 -0.09 15.68 0.67
N ALA A 77 0.73 14.77 1.17
CA ALA A 77 0.32 13.78 2.17
C ALA A 77 0.44 14.29 3.62
N GLY A 78 0.89 15.54 3.84
CA GLY A 78 1.09 16.11 5.18
C GLY A 78 2.18 15.42 6.00
N LEU A 79 3.13 14.74 5.33
CA LEU A 79 4.27 14.06 5.97
C LEU A 79 5.49 14.97 6.12
N VAL A 80 5.45 16.12 5.45
CA VAL A 80 6.46 17.17 5.34
C VAL A 80 5.76 18.51 5.20
#